data_AF-A0A0K8Q5S4-F1
#
_entry.id   AF-A0A0K8Q5S4-F1
#
_cell.length_a   1.000
_cell.length_b   1.000
_cell.length_c   1.000
_cell.angle_alpha   90.00
_cell.angle_beta   90.00
_cell.angle_gamma   90.00
#
_symmetry.space_group_name_H-M   'P 1'
#
loop_
_entity.id
_entity.type
_entity.pdbx_description
1 polymer ?
#
loop_
_entity_poly.entity_id
_entity_poly.type
_entity_poly.pdbx_seq_one_letter_code
_entity_poly.pdbx_strand_id
1 'polypeptide(L)'
;MKKGIKDWWAPQGMFEDLGMKYIGPVDGHNLQAMEHALSTAKNYAGPVIVHAMTEKGHGYAPARAHEADQFHAVGIIDPETGESTEAVGGAKSWTSVFADEIAKIADEREDIVGITGAMLIPVGLHTFAARHPERVFDVGIAEQHALTSAAGMAFGGLHPVVAVYATFLNRAFDQLLMDVALHKAGVTIVLDR
;
A
#
# COMPACT_ATOMS: atom_id res chain seq x y z
N MET A 1 -3.86 -35.45 6.20
CA MET A 1 -4.83 -34.35 6.07
C MET A 1 -4.97 -33.55 7.38
N LYS A 2 -3.94 -32.83 7.83
CA LYS A 2 -4.04 -31.90 9.00
C LYS A 2 -3.07 -30.69 8.93
N LYS A 3 -2.32 -30.52 7.83
CA LYS A 3 -1.36 -29.41 7.65
C LYS A 3 -1.96 -28.18 6.95
N GLY A 4 -2.80 -28.37 5.92
CA GLY A 4 -3.24 -27.26 5.05
C GLY A 4 -4.23 -26.23 5.62
N ILE A 5 -4.84 -26.46 6.79
CA ILE A 5 -5.72 -25.45 7.43
C ILE A 5 -4.91 -24.61 8.43
N LYS A 6 -3.76 -25.11 8.93
CA LYS A 6 -2.98 -24.40 9.95
C LYS A 6 -2.09 -23.29 9.40
N ASP A 7 -1.57 -23.47 8.20
CA ASP A 7 -0.64 -22.52 7.58
C ASP A 7 -1.32 -21.23 7.12
N TRP A 8 -2.66 -21.20 7.01
CA TRP A 8 -3.38 -20.01 6.55
C TRP A 8 -3.67 -18.98 7.66
N TRP A 9 -3.67 -19.41 8.94
CA TRP A 9 -3.95 -18.52 10.09
C TRP A 9 -2.70 -18.15 10.91
N ALA A 10 -1.57 -18.82 10.67
CA ALA A 10 -0.32 -18.51 11.34
C ALA A 10 0.84 -18.67 10.33
N PRO A 11 1.53 -17.59 9.93
CA PRO A 11 2.71 -17.64 9.05
C PRO A 11 3.95 -18.23 9.76
N GLN A 12 3.76 -19.11 10.75
CA GLN A 12 4.80 -19.69 11.61
C GLN A 12 5.96 -20.27 10.80
N GLY A 13 5.67 -20.95 9.68
CA GLY A 13 6.71 -21.56 8.85
C GLY A 13 7.73 -20.57 8.27
N MET A 14 7.30 -19.44 7.71
CA MET A 14 8.21 -18.52 7.01
C MET A 14 9.22 -17.86 7.96
N PHE A 15 8.80 -17.49 9.17
CA PHE A 15 9.66 -16.78 10.11
C PHE A 15 10.53 -17.72 10.93
N GLU A 16 10.02 -18.92 11.25
CA GLU A 16 10.82 -19.97 11.88
C GLU A 16 11.94 -20.45 10.96
N ASP A 17 11.71 -20.55 9.65
CA ASP A 17 12.73 -20.87 8.65
C ASP A 17 13.83 -19.79 8.56
N LEU A 18 13.52 -18.54 8.91
CA LEU A 18 14.49 -17.44 9.04
C LEU A 18 15.22 -17.42 10.40
N GLY A 19 14.96 -18.42 11.26
CA GLY A 19 15.54 -18.51 12.60
C GLY A 19 14.94 -17.53 13.61
N MET A 20 13.75 -16.98 13.32
CA MET A 20 13.05 -16.06 14.20
C MET A 20 12.00 -16.80 15.02
N LYS A 21 11.99 -16.57 16.32
CA LYS A 21 10.92 -17.07 17.18
C LYS A 21 9.64 -16.29 16.91
N TYR A 22 8.50 -16.98 16.86
CA TYR A 22 7.21 -16.36 16.66
C TYR A 22 6.34 -16.43 17.94
N ILE A 23 5.76 -15.31 18.35
CA ILE A 23 4.82 -15.20 19.49
C ILE A 23 3.53 -14.55 18.97
N GLY A 24 2.40 -15.26 19.07
CA GLY A 24 1.09 -14.74 18.73
C GLY A 24 0.24 -15.70 17.88
N PRO A 25 -0.88 -15.23 17.31
CA PRO A 25 -1.38 -13.86 17.41
C PRO A 25 -1.78 -13.47 18.85
N VAL A 26 -1.51 -12.23 19.22
CA VAL A 26 -1.89 -11.61 20.51
C VAL A 26 -2.92 -10.52 20.22
N ASP A 27 -3.97 -10.43 21.03
CA ASP A 27 -4.87 -9.27 20.98
C ASP A 27 -4.10 -8.00 21.37
N GLY A 28 -3.86 -7.12 20.39
CA GLY A 28 -3.09 -5.91 20.53
C GLY A 28 -3.77 -4.82 21.38
N HIS A 29 -5.06 -4.98 21.69
CA HIS A 29 -5.80 -4.09 22.57
C HIS A 29 -5.88 -4.59 24.01
N ASN A 30 -5.32 -5.78 24.28
CA ASN A 30 -5.20 -6.32 25.63
C ASN A 30 -3.79 -6.03 26.20
N LEU A 31 -3.71 -5.00 27.05
CA LEU A 31 -2.45 -4.57 27.66
C LEU A 31 -1.72 -5.71 28.38
N GLN A 32 -2.42 -6.51 29.17
CA GLN A 32 -1.82 -7.60 29.95
C GLN A 32 -1.27 -8.71 29.05
N ALA A 33 -2.00 -9.06 27.98
CA ALA A 33 -1.55 -10.04 27.00
C ALA A 33 -0.30 -9.53 26.25
N MET A 34 -0.29 -8.26 25.87
CA MET A 34 0.86 -7.61 25.23
C MET A 34 2.08 -7.54 26.14
N GLU A 35 1.91 -7.15 27.41
CA GLU A 35 3.00 -7.12 28.40
C GLU A 35 3.62 -8.51 28.58
N HIS A 36 2.80 -9.55 28.66
CA HIS A 36 3.28 -10.94 28.78
C HIS A 36 4.04 -11.39 27.53
N ALA A 37 3.52 -11.11 26.34
CA ALA A 37 4.15 -11.46 25.07
C ALA A 37 5.50 -10.75 24.88
N LEU A 38 5.54 -9.44 25.15
CA LEU A 38 6.76 -8.62 25.07
C LEU A 38 7.79 -9.03 26.12
N SER A 39 7.37 -9.35 27.34
CA SER A 39 8.28 -9.86 28.39
C SER A 39 8.89 -11.21 28.00
N THR A 40 8.09 -12.10 27.41
CA THR A 40 8.55 -13.39 26.90
C THR A 40 9.53 -13.22 25.74
N ALA A 41 9.25 -12.30 24.82
CA ALA A 41 10.14 -11.96 23.71
C ALA A 41 11.49 -11.41 24.20
N LYS A 42 11.46 -10.46 25.15
CA LYS A 42 12.66 -9.84 25.74
C LYS A 42 13.61 -10.86 26.39
N ASN A 43 13.07 -11.93 26.97
CA ASN A 43 13.85 -12.96 27.65
C ASN A 43 14.40 -14.04 26.70
N TYR A 44 14.12 -13.96 25.39
CA TYR A 44 14.65 -14.90 24.40
C TYR A 44 15.96 -14.39 23.80
N ALA A 45 16.98 -15.25 23.75
CA ALA A 45 18.32 -14.92 23.23
C ALA A 45 18.37 -15.01 21.69
N GLY A 46 17.50 -14.30 20.99
CA GLY A 46 17.43 -14.29 19.53
C GLY A 46 16.33 -13.36 18.98
N PRO A 47 16.20 -13.25 17.65
CA PRO A 47 15.15 -12.46 17.03
C PRO A 47 13.77 -13.06 17.30
N VAL A 48 12.82 -12.20 17.67
CA VAL A 48 11.44 -12.57 17.96
C VAL A 48 10.47 -11.68 17.18
N ILE A 49 9.46 -12.28 16.58
CA ILE A 49 8.29 -11.59 16.04
C ILE A 49 7.15 -11.76 17.04
N VAL A 50 6.60 -10.63 17.51
CA VAL A 50 5.33 -10.61 18.24
C VAL A 50 4.24 -10.16 17.26
N HIS A 51 3.35 -11.07 16.89
CA HIS A 51 2.22 -10.76 16.03
C HIS A 51 1.06 -10.22 16.89
N ALA A 52 0.94 -8.89 16.95
CA ALA A 52 -0.19 -8.22 17.59
C ALA A 52 -1.29 -7.92 16.56
N MET A 53 -2.52 -8.35 16.85
CA MET A 53 -3.70 -8.03 16.07
C MET A 53 -4.34 -6.75 16.60
N THR A 54 -4.54 -5.75 15.74
CA THR A 54 -5.14 -4.46 16.10
C THR A 54 -6.28 -4.10 15.16
N GLU A 55 -7.01 -3.04 15.51
CA GLU A 55 -8.09 -2.48 14.71
C GLU A 55 -7.66 -1.06 14.31
N LYS A 56 -7.61 -0.77 13.00
CA LYS A 56 -7.30 0.58 12.51
C LYS A 56 -8.38 1.55 12.98
N GLY A 57 -7.97 2.68 13.56
CA GLY A 57 -8.88 3.65 14.17
C GLY A 57 -9.45 3.23 15.53
N HIS A 58 -8.92 2.20 16.19
CA HIS A 58 -9.40 1.78 17.51
C HIS A 58 -9.47 2.95 18.51
N GLY A 59 -10.55 3.01 19.28
CA GLY A 59 -10.80 4.11 20.22
C GLY A 59 -11.37 5.39 19.61
N TYR A 60 -11.49 5.49 18.27
CA TYR A 60 -12.05 6.67 17.61
C TYR A 60 -13.16 6.31 16.61
N ALA A 61 -14.41 6.57 16.99
CA ALA A 61 -15.58 6.14 16.23
C ALA A 61 -15.64 6.70 14.79
N PRO A 62 -15.37 8.00 14.54
CA PRO A 62 -15.36 8.53 13.17
C PRO A 62 -14.33 7.84 12.26
N ALA A 63 -13.11 7.57 12.76
CA ALA A 63 -12.12 6.81 11.99
C ALA A 63 -12.58 5.39 11.68
N ARG A 64 -13.22 4.69 12.62
CA ARG A 64 -13.73 3.33 12.35
C ARG A 64 -14.87 3.32 11.34
N ALA A 65 -15.69 4.37 11.31
CA ALA A 65 -16.80 4.52 10.36
C ALA A 65 -16.36 4.97 8.96
N HIS A 66 -15.13 5.48 8.80
CA HIS A 66 -14.62 5.94 7.52
C HIS A 66 -14.14 4.77 6.64
N GLU A 67 -15.06 4.16 5.90
CA GLU A 67 -14.84 2.93 5.12
C GLU A 67 -13.69 3.02 4.10
N ALA A 68 -13.47 4.21 3.50
CA ALA A 68 -12.51 4.36 2.41
C ALA A 68 -11.04 4.15 2.85
N ASP A 69 -10.67 4.59 4.07
CA ASP A 69 -9.27 4.52 4.54
C ASP A 69 -9.09 4.63 6.06
N GLN A 70 -10.18 4.66 6.83
CA GLN A 70 -10.15 4.73 8.29
C GLN A 70 -9.20 5.83 8.85
N PHE A 71 -9.24 6.99 8.21
CA PHE A 71 -8.44 8.18 8.54
C PHE A 71 -6.92 7.99 8.50
N HIS A 72 -6.39 7.13 7.63
CA HIS A 72 -4.93 7.06 7.40
C HIS A 72 -4.35 8.38 6.90
N ALA A 73 -5.09 9.14 6.10
CA ALA A 73 -4.87 10.55 5.86
C ALA A 73 -6.16 11.33 6.09
N VAL A 74 -6.10 12.38 6.89
CA VAL A 74 -7.20 13.35 7.10
C VAL A 74 -6.68 14.77 6.97
N GLY A 75 -7.51 15.63 6.38
CA GLY A 75 -7.34 17.07 6.47
C GLY A 75 -7.73 17.59 7.84
N ILE A 76 -8.03 18.89 7.95
CA ILE A 76 -8.56 19.45 9.20
C ILE A 76 -10.01 19.00 9.36
N ILE A 77 -10.29 18.26 10.44
CA ILE A 77 -11.62 17.71 10.75
C ILE A 77 -12.11 18.20 12.10
N ASP A 78 -13.44 18.22 12.27
CA ASP A 78 -14.05 18.31 13.58
C ASP A 78 -13.78 17.00 14.35
N PRO A 79 -13.21 17.05 15.57
CA PRO A 79 -12.82 15.84 16.29
C PRO A 79 -14.03 15.03 16.79
N GLU A 80 -15.21 15.63 17.00
CA GLU A 80 -16.41 14.93 17.44
C GLU A 80 -17.12 14.23 16.29
N THR A 81 -17.27 14.93 15.15
CA THR A 81 -18.03 14.40 13.99
C THR A 81 -17.15 13.65 12.99
N GLY A 82 -15.85 13.99 12.92
CA GLY A 82 -14.92 13.51 11.90
C GLY A 82 -15.10 14.16 10.53
N GLU A 83 -15.97 15.16 10.41
CA GLU A 83 -16.22 15.85 9.14
C GLU A 83 -15.14 16.91 8.86
N SER A 84 -14.81 17.09 7.58
CA SER A 84 -13.88 18.14 7.15
C SER A 84 -14.38 19.53 7.53
N THR A 85 -13.53 20.32 8.17
CA THR A 85 -13.81 21.74 8.47
C THR A 85 -13.36 22.68 7.35
N GLU A 86 -12.70 22.16 6.32
CA GLU A 86 -12.22 22.95 5.20
C GLU A 86 -13.38 23.45 4.33
N ALA A 87 -13.30 24.70 3.88
CA ALA A 87 -14.33 25.31 3.05
C ALA A 87 -14.47 24.61 1.69
N VAL A 88 -15.70 24.33 1.28
CA VAL A 88 -16.02 23.75 -0.04
C VAL A 88 -15.69 24.79 -1.12
N GLY A 89 -14.57 24.62 -1.84
CA GLY A 89 -14.18 25.53 -2.93
C GLY A 89 -12.68 25.71 -3.20
N GLY A 90 -11.81 24.83 -2.66
CA GLY A 90 -10.37 24.88 -2.93
C GLY A 90 -10.00 24.61 -4.40
N ALA A 91 -8.82 25.06 -4.80
CA ALA A 91 -8.25 24.74 -6.11
C ALA A 91 -8.10 23.21 -6.28
N LYS A 92 -8.31 22.69 -7.50
CA LYS A 92 -8.08 21.28 -7.80
C LYS A 92 -6.63 20.90 -7.47
N SER A 93 -6.46 19.80 -6.74
CA SER A 93 -5.14 19.23 -6.45
C SER A 93 -4.56 18.56 -7.71
N TRP A 94 -3.22 18.51 -7.83
CA TRP A 94 -2.54 17.75 -8.89
C TRP A 94 -3.01 16.29 -8.96
N THR A 95 -3.19 15.65 -7.80
CA THR A 95 -3.73 14.28 -7.70
C THR A 95 -5.13 14.17 -8.32
N SER A 96 -6.01 15.14 -8.06
CA SER A 96 -7.37 15.11 -8.61
C SER A 96 -7.38 15.28 -10.13
N VAL A 97 -6.52 16.16 -10.66
CA VAL A 97 -6.36 16.33 -12.11
C VAL A 97 -5.78 15.06 -12.73
N PHE A 98 -4.74 14.47 -12.13
CA PHE A 98 -4.18 13.21 -12.62
C PHE A 98 -5.22 12.08 -12.63
N ALA A 99 -6.00 11.92 -11.54
CA ALA A 99 -7.04 10.90 -11.42
C ALA A 99 -8.11 11.00 -12.52
N ASP A 100 -8.55 12.23 -12.83
CA ASP A 100 -9.50 12.49 -13.90
C ASP A 100 -8.91 12.13 -15.27
N GLU A 101 -7.67 12.55 -15.54
CA GLU A 101 -7.05 12.39 -16.86
C GLU A 101 -6.60 10.95 -17.14
N ILE A 102 -5.97 10.26 -16.19
CA ILE A 102 -5.53 8.88 -16.41
C ILE A 102 -6.71 7.92 -16.64
N ALA A 103 -7.84 8.15 -15.95
CA ALA A 103 -9.05 7.37 -16.15
C ALA A 103 -9.63 7.57 -17.56
N LYS A 104 -9.67 8.81 -18.07
CA LYS A 104 -10.11 9.09 -19.44
C LYS A 104 -9.17 8.48 -20.48
N ILE A 105 -7.86 8.59 -20.28
CA ILE A 105 -6.86 7.97 -21.15
C ILE A 105 -7.06 6.45 -21.20
N ALA A 106 -7.34 5.83 -20.04
CA ALA A 106 -7.61 4.40 -19.97
C ALA A 106 -8.94 4.00 -20.61
N ASP A 107 -9.95 4.87 -20.65
CA ASP A 107 -11.21 4.65 -21.38
C ASP A 107 -10.96 4.53 -22.90
N GLU A 108 -9.92 5.19 -23.43
CA GLU A 108 -9.60 5.22 -24.87
C GLU A 108 -8.49 4.22 -25.27
N ARG A 109 -7.59 3.88 -24.35
CA ARG A 109 -6.42 3.03 -24.60
C ARG A 109 -6.44 1.78 -23.74
N GLU A 110 -6.60 0.63 -24.39
CA GLU A 110 -6.61 -0.70 -23.74
C GLU A 110 -5.21 -1.11 -23.22
N ASP A 111 -4.14 -0.57 -23.82
CA ASP A 111 -2.76 -0.93 -23.48
C ASP A 111 -2.23 -0.23 -22.21
N ILE A 112 -2.92 0.78 -21.70
CA ILE A 112 -2.54 1.50 -20.48
C ILE A 112 -2.85 0.67 -19.25
N VAL A 113 -1.87 0.53 -18.36
CA VAL A 113 -2.04 -0.07 -17.02
C VAL A 113 -1.47 0.85 -15.94
N GLY A 114 -2.14 0.91 -14.79
CA GLY A 114 -1.70 1.66 -13.62
C GLY A 114 -0.94 0.78 -12.64
N ILE A 115 0.13 1.30 -12.03
CA ILE A 115 0.87 0.60 -10.98
C ILE A 115 1.11 1.55 -9.80
N THR A 116 0.83 1.10 -8.59
CA THR A 116 1.10 1.84 -7.34
C THR A 116 1.71 0.95 -6.28
N GLY A 117 2.39 1.54 -5.30
CA GLY A 117 2.91 0.83 -4.14
C GLY A 117 2.14 1.16 -2.86
N ALA A 118 1.03 0.47 -2.60
CA ALA A 118 0.12 0.67 -1.48
C ALA A 118 -0.51 2.08 -1.38
N MET A 119 -0.61 2.81 -2.49
CA MET A 119 -0.97 4.23 -2.49
C MET A 119 -2.08 4.56 -3.50
N LEU A 120 -3.00 3.62 -3.76
CA LEU A 120 -4.05 3.74 -4.79
C LEU A 120 -4.83 5.07 -4.75
N ILE A 121 -5.34 5.46 -3.57
CA ILE A 121 -6.09 6.71 -3.41
C ILE A 121 -5.14 7.92 -3.42
N PRO A 122 -4.07 7.96 -2.58
CA PRO A 122 -3.23 9.15 -2.48
C PRO A 122 -2.48 9.55 -3.76
N VAL A 123 -2.20 8.61 -4.67
CA VAL A 123 -1.58 8.92 -5.98
C VAL A 123 -2.60 9.08 -7.11
N GLY A 124 -3.91 9.01 -6.81
CA GLY A 124 -4.97 9.29 -7.79
C GLY A 124 -5.30 8.15 -8.76
N LEU A 125 -4.88 6.91 -8.51
CA LEU A 125 -5.22 5.77 -9.38
C LEU A 125 -6.59 5.13 -9.06
N HIS A 126 -7.23 5.50 -7.96
CA HIS A 126 -8.53 4.95 -7.53
C HIS A 126 -9.63 5.08 -8.60
N THR A 127 -9.72 6.21 -9.32
CA THR A 127 -10.72 6.39 -10.39
C THR A 127 -10.47 5.46 -11.57
N PHE A 128 -9.20 5.26 -11.95
CA PHE A 128 -8.82 4.30 -12.99
C PHE A 128 -9.18 2.88 -12.52
N ALA A 129 -8.79 2.49 -11.30
CA ALA A 129 -9.09 1.16 -10.77
C ALA A 129 -10.60 0.88 -10.65
N ALA A 130 -11.42 1.88 -10.31
CA ALA A 130 -12.87 1.72 -10.23
C ALA A 130 -13.51 1.47 -11.61
N ARG A 131 -12.96 2.05 -12.68
CA ARG A 131 -13.47 1.87 -14.06
C ARG A 131 -12.92 0.64 -14.74
N HIS A 132 -11.65 0.32 -14.48
CA HIS A 132 -10.87 -0.74 -15.16
C HIS A 132 -10.09 -1.56 -14.12
N PRO A 133 -10.77 -2.33 -13.27
CA PRO A 133 -10.18 -2.99 -12.10
C PRO A 133 -9.09 -4.01 -12.45
N GLU A 134 -9.13 -4.58 -13.65
CA GLU A 134 -8.13 -5.52 -14.16
C GLU A 134 -6.83 -4.86 -14.65
N ARG A 135 -6.78 -3.52 -14.72
CA ARG A 135 -5.67 -2.75 -15.28
C ARG A 135 -4.94 -1.88 -14.27
N VAL A 136 -5.24 -1.99 -12.98
CA VAL A 136 -4.50 -1.29 -11.92
C VAL A 136 -3.93 -2.30 -10.93
N PHE A 137 -2.61 -2.26 -10.75
CA PHE A 137 -1.87 -3.17 -9.89
C PHE A 137 -1.33 -2.43 -8.68
N ASP A 138 -1.70 -2.90 -7.49
CA ASP A 138 -1.08 -2.49 -6.23
C ASP A 138 -0.06 -3.56 -5.82
N VAL A 139 1.23 -3.20 -5.83
CA VAL A 139 2.32 -4.12 -5.48
C VAL A 139 2.63 -4.14 -3.98
N GLY A 140 1.85 -3.43 -3.17
CA GLY A 140 2.19 -3.17 -1.77
C GLY A 140 3.36 -2.20 -1.63
N ILE A 141 4.00 -2.15 -0.46
CA ILE A 141 5.10 -1.21 -0.16
C ILE A 141 6.43 -1.70 -0.78
N ALA A 142 6.43 -1.85 -2.11
CA ALA A 142 7.49 -2.49 -2.89
C ALA A 142 7.77 -1.74 -4.21
N GLU A 143 8.25 -0.50 -4.12
CA GLU A 143 8.50 0.38 -5.27
C GLU A 143 9.52 -0.21 -6.26
N GLN A 144 10.51 -0.95 -5.76
CA GLN A 144 11.46 -1.68 -6.61
C GLN A 144 10.72 -2.66 -7.53
N HIS A 145 9.82 -3.46 -6.94
CA HIS A 145 9.00 -4.40 -7.68
C HIS A 145 8.05 -3.69 -8.65
N ALA A 146 7.51 -2.52 -8.28
CA ALA A 146 6.69 -1.71 -9.18
C ALA A 146 7.43 -1.35 -10.47
N LEU A 147 8.65 -0.80 -10.37
CA LEU A 147 9.42 -0.34 -11.53
C LEU A 147 9.92 -1.50 -12.40
N THR A 148 10.43 -2.57 -11.80
CA THR A 148 10.87 -3.74 -12.58
C THR A 148 9.69 -4.44 -13.26
N SER A 149 8.53 -4.53 -12.60
CA SER A 149 7.32 -5.10 -13.21
C SER A 149 6.82 -4.23 -14.36
N ALA A 150 6.86 -2.91 -14.20
CA ALA A 150 6.55 -1.98 -15.28
C ALA A 150 7.47 -2.18 -16.49
N ALA A 151 8.79 -2.36 -16.29
CA ALA A 151 9.70 -2.67 -17.38
C ALA A 151 9.26 -3.94 -18.13
N GLY A 152 8.94 -5.01 -17.40
CA GLY A 152 8.45 -6.26 -17.98
C GLY A 152 7.14 -6.12 -18.76
N MET A 153 6.17 -5.39 -18.20
CA MET A 153 4.89 -5.10 -18.87
C MET A 153 5.08 -4.28 -20.15
N ALA A 154 6.00 -3.31 -20.13
CA ALA A 154 6.33 -2.51 -21.30
C ALA A 154 6.91 -3.38 -22.44
N PHE A 155 7.79 -4.33 -22.12
CA PHE A 155 8.26 -5.32 -23.10
C PHE A 155 7.20 -6.32 -23.54
N GLY A 156 6.18 -6.54 -22.72
CA GLY A 156 4.98 -7.30 -23.06
C GLY A 156 3.99 -6.58 -23.98
N GLY A 157 4.26 -5.33 -24.35
CA GLY A 157 3.42 -4.53 -25.25
C GLY A 157 2.37 -3.65 -24.56
N LEU A 158 2.38 -3.58 -23.23
CA LEU A 158 1.56 -2.63 -22.47
C LEU A 158 2.29 -1.27 -22.34
N HIS A 159 1.57 -0.25 -21.88
CA HIS A 159 2.13 1.05 -21.49
C HIS A 159 1.88 1.30 -20.00
N PRO A 160 2.83 0.95 -19.12
CA PRO A 160 2.65 1.11 -17.68
C PRO A 160 2.82 2.56 -17.22
N VAL A 161 1.89 3.00 -16.38
CA VAL A 161 1.93 4.27 -15.66
C VAL A 161 2.16 3.98 -14.18
N VAL A 162 3.39 4.19 -13.72
CA VAL A 162 3.76 4.00 -12.32
C VAL A 162 3.54 5.31 -11.57
N ALA A 163 2.59 5.32 -10.63
CA ALA A 163 2.27 6.47 -9.81
C ALA A 163 2.73 6.24 -8.36
N VAL A 164 3.68 7.07 -7.91
CA VAL A 164 4.30 7.02 -6.58
C VAL A 164 4.59 8.43 -6.08
N TYR A 165 4.85 8.57 -4.78
CA TYR A 165 5.43 9.83 -4.28
C TYR A 165 6.90 9.95 -4.67
N ALA A 166 7.38 11.17 -4.93
CA ALA A 166 8.75 11.42 -5.37
C ALA A 166 9.76 10.93 -4.33
N THR A 167 9.45 11.08 -3.05
CA THR A 167 10.30 10.55 -1.96
C THR A 167 10.48 9.03 -2.04
N PHE A 168 9.45 8.29 -2.45
CA PHE A 168 9.49 6.83 -2.52
C PHE A 168 10.19 6.29 -3.77
N LEU A 169 10.26 7.08 -4.85
CA LEU A 169 11.03 6.71 -6.03
C LEU A 169 12.51 6.44 -5.67
N ASN A 170 13.05 7.06 -4.62
CA ASN A 170 14.41 6.80 -4.16
C ASN A 170 14.67 5.32 -3.82
N ARG A 171 13.66 4.55 -3.40
CA ARG A 171 13.80 3.10 -3.18
C ARG A 171 13.99 2.32 -4.49
N ALA A 172 13.49 2.85 -5.60
CA ALA A 172 13.50 2.22 -6.92
C ALA A 172 14.43 2.90 -7.93
N PHE A 173 15.40 3.69 -7.46
CA PHE A 173 16.30 4.45 -8.34
C PHE A 173 17.13 3.55 -9.27
N ASP A 174 17.62 2.43 -8.74
CA ASP A 174 18.36 1.45 -9.54
C ASP A 174 17.45 0.80 -10.60
N GLN A 175 16.22 0.43 -10.26
CA GLN A 175 15.26 -0.16 -11.20
C GLN A 175 14.86 0.85 -12.29
N LEU A 176 14.69 2.12 -11.93
CA LEU A 176 14.49 3.20 -12.89
C LEU A 176 15.66 3.29 -13.88
N LEU A 177 16.89 3.28 -13.37
CA LEU A 177 18.08 3.43 -14.22
C LEU A 177 18.34 2.18 -15.07
N MET A 178 18.38 1.01 -14.43
CA MET A 178 18.88 -0.24 -14.98
C MET A 178 17.79 -1.02 -15.71
N ASP A 179 16.59 -1.13 -15.14
CA ASP A 179 15.52 -1.94 -15.75
C ASP A 179 14.71 -1.14 -16.78
N VAL A 180 14.48 0.16 -16.52
CA VAL A 180 13.65 1.01 -17.38
C VAL A 180 14.50 1.83 -18.36
N ALA A 181 15.34 2.74 -17.86
CA ALA A 181 15.97 3.76 -18.70
C ALA A 181 17.05 3.20 -19.63
N LEU A 182 17.93 2.34 -19.13
CA LEU A 182 18.98 1.68 -19.92
C LEU A 182 18.41 0.96 -21.14
N HIS A 183 17.26 0.31 -20.96
CA HIS A 183 16.59 -0.46 -22.00
C HIS A 183 15.56 0.35 -22.80
N LYS A 184 15.36 1.64 -22.48
CA LYS A 184 14.37 2.52 -23.10
C LYS A 184 12.95 1.94 -23.05
N ALA A 185 12.59 1.32 -21.93
CA ALA A 185 11.27 0.74 -21.75
C ALA A 185 10.18 1.85 -21.76
N GLY A 186 9.04 1.57 -22.41
CA GLY A 186 7.91 2.49 -22.53
C GLY A 186 7.11 2.62 -21.24
N VAL A 187 7.72 3.21 -20.20
CA VAL A 187 7.10 3.41 -18.88
C VAL A 187 6.91 4.90 -18.62
N THR A 188 5.72 5.30 -18.16
CA THR A 188 5.46 6.65 -17.64
C THR A 188 5.56 6.63 -16.13
N ILE A 189 6.30 7.59 -15.57
CA ILE A 189 6.45 7.74 -14.12
C ILE A 189 5.76 9.03 -13.72
N VAL A 190 4.79 8.90 -12.82
CA VAL A 190 4.03 10.00 -12.26
C VAL A 190 4.51 10.19 -10.83
N LEU A 191 5.13 11.35 -10.58
CA LEU A 191 5.64 11.74 -9.29
C LEU A 191 4.67 12.73 -8.67
N ASP A 192 3.92 12.26 -7.69
CA ASP A 192 3.21 13.13 -6.75
C ASP A 192 4.16 13.46 -5.57
N ARG A 193 3.83 14.45 -4.73
CA ARG A 193 4.57 14.87 -3.51
C ARG A 193 6.11 14.90 -3.64
#